data_AF-A0A933Y3Q5-F1
#
_entry.id   AF-A0A933Y3Q5-F1
#
_cell.length_a   1.000
_cell.length_b   1.000
_cell.length_c   1.000
_cell.angle_alpha   90.00
_cell.angle_beta   90.00
_cell.angle_gamma   90.00
#
_symmetry.space_group_name_H-M   'P 1'
#
loop_
_entity.id
_entity.type
_entity.pdbx_description
1 polymer ?
#
loop_
_entity_poly.entity_id
_entity_poly.type
_entity_poly.pdbx_seq_one_letter_code
_entity_poly.pdbx_strand_id
1 'polypeptide(L)'
;MSAFHDDKLWQEAYVATLDALDATNSLTGNDVIDQVRKHVMMVLTVIAQSAGERDRKMREIKLRDVGHIIESLRSLLSVLWGQEVFSDEIFEKLDGAYEALANKLPR
;
A
#
# COMPACT_ATOMS: atom_id res chain seq x y z
N MET A 1 18.89 -16.28 9.78
CA MET A 1 18.02 -15.08 9.80
C MET A 1 17.23 -15.11 8.51
N SER A 2 15.90 -15.19 8.54
CA SER A 2 15.13 -14.89 7.32
C SER A 2 15.19 -13.38 7.10
N ALA A 3 15.39 -12.96 5.86
CA ALA A 3 15.31 -11.54 5.55
C ALA A 3 13.84 -11.13 5.51
N PHE A 4 13.52 -9.85 5.75
CA PHE A 4 12.15 -9.37 5.55
C PHE A 4 11.68 -9.53 4.09
N HIS A 5 12.61 -9.65 3.14
CA HIS A 5 12.35 -9.95 1.74
C HIS A 5 11.71 -11.34 1.51
N ASP A 6 11.86 -12.27 2.46
CA ASP A 6 11.25 -13.60 2.39
C ASP A 6 9.81 -13.61 2.93
N ASP A 7 9.36 -12.50 3.53
CA ASP A 7 7.99 -12.36 4.04
C ASP A 7 7.01 -12.18 2.87
N LYS A 8 6.04 -13.10 2.78
CA LYS A 8 5.07 -13.11 1.68
C LYS A 8 4.20 -11.86 1.65
N LEU A 9 3.82 -11.32 2.80
CA LEU A 9 3.02 -10.10 2.87
C LEU A 9 3.84 -8.90 2.36
N TRP A 10 5.13 -8.86 2.69
CA TRP A 10 6.04 -7.85 2.14
C TRP A 10 6.20 -7.96 0.61
N GLN A 11 6.36 -9.17 0.07
CA GLN A 11 6.48 -9.37 -1.39
C GLN A 11 5.24 -8.92 -2.15
N GLU A 12 4.05 -9.23 -1.63
CA GLU A 12 2.79 -8.78 -2.22
C GLU A 12 2.65 -7.25 -2.14
N ALA A 13 3.01 -6.65 -1.01
CA ALA A 13 3.03 -5.20 -0.87
C ALA A 13 4.03 -4.54 -1.82
N TYR A 14 5.19 -5.16 -2.05
CA TYR A 14 6.20 -4.69 -2.98
C TYR A 14 5.66 -4.63 -4.42
N VAL A 15 4.99 -5.68 -4.88
CA VAL A 15 4.38 -5.71 -6.23
C VAL A 15 3.31 -4.63 -6.36
N ALA A 16 2.39 -4.52 -5.40
CA ALA A 16 1.36 -3.49 -5.40
C ALA A 16 1.96 -2.07 -5.39
N THR A 17 3.06 -1.87 -4.65
CA THR A 17 3.81 -0.61 -4.63
C THR A 17 4.41 -0.28 -5.99
N LEU A 18 5.04 -1.24 -6.68
CA LEU A 18 5.57 -1.00 -8.02
C LEU A 18 4.45 -0.60 -8.99
N ASP A 19 3.34 -1.33 -8.98
CA ASP A 19 2.19 -1.03 -9.84
C ASP A 19 1.65 0.40 -9.61
N ALA A 20 1.55 0.84 -8.35
CA ALA A 20 1.09 2.18 -8.00
C ALA A 20 2.11 3.28 -8.37
N LEU A 21 3.40 3.01 -8.22
CA LEU A 21 4.46 3.94 -8.62
C LEU A 21 4.51 4.08 -10.14
N ASP A 22 4.41 2.98 -10.89
CA ASP A 22 4.38 2.99 -12.35
C ASP A 22 3.17 3.77 -12.88
N ALA A 23 1.98 3.54 -12.29
CA ALA A 23 0.76 4.27 -12.64
C ALA A 23 0.83 5.78 -12.33
N THR A 24 1.70 6.19 -11.41
CA THR A 24 1.83 7.60 -11.02
C THR A 24 3.08 8.28 -11.55
N ASN A 25 4.10 7.57 -12.03
CA ASN A 25 5.45 8.11 -12.28
C ASN A 25 5.49 9.31 -13.24
N SER A 26 4.66 9.30 -14.28
CA SER A 26 4.57 10.39 -15.27
C SER A 26 3.69 11.57 -14.82
N LEU A 27 3.00 11.44 -13.69
CA LEU A 27 2.05 12.43 -13.22
C LEU A 27 2.71 13.39 -12.23
N THR A 28 2.52 14.70 -12.41
CA THR A 28 3.16 15.74 -11.58
C THR A 28 2.19 16.89 -11.30
N GLY A 29 2.40 17.63 -10.21
CA GLY A 29 1.65 18.86 -9.90
C GLY A 29 0.26 18.65 -9.29
N ASN A 30 -0.03 17.43 -8.81
CA ASN A 30 -1.27 17.10 -8.12
C ASN A 30 -0.92 16.54 -6.72
N ASP A 31 -1.32 17.26 -5.68
CA ASP A 31 -1.07 16.91 -4.27
C ASP A 31 -1.58 15.51 -3.91
N VAL A 32 -2.68 15.07 -4.53
CA VAL A 32 -3.27 13.74 -4.29
C VAL A 32 -2.32 12.65 -4.77
N ILE A 33 -1.62 12.86 -5.89
CA ILE A 33 -0.67 11.90 -6.44
C ILE A 33 0.53 11.74 -5.51
N ASP A 34 1.03 12.85 -4.97
CA ASP A 34 2.13 12.83 -4.00
C ASP A 34 1.70 12.16 -2.69
N GLN A 35 0.46 12.36 -2.25
CA GLN A 35 -0.09 11.61 -1.13
C GLN A 35 -0.22 10.11 -1.44
N VAL A 36 -0.69 9.71 -2.62
CA VAL A 36 -0.75 8.30 -3.03
C VAL A 36 0.63 7.66 -2.95
N ARG A 37 1.64 8.26 -3.60
CA ARG A 37 3.03 7.77 -3.56
C ARG A 37 3.55 7.63 -2.13
N LYS A 38 3.28 8.62 -1.28
CA LYS A 38 3.65 8.57 0.14
C LYS A 38 3.00 7.39 0.87
N HIS A 39 1.69 7.21 0.74
CA HIS A 39 0.96 6.15 1.44
C HIS A 39 1.37 4.76 0.93
N VAL A 40 1.57 4.61 -0.39
CA VAL A 40 2.12 3.41 -1.01
C VAL A 40 3.46 3.01 -0.38
N MET A 41 4.37 3.96 -0.22
CA MET A 41 5.67 3.72 0.41
C MET A 41 5.55 3.42 1.92
N MET A 42 4.60 4.06 2.61
CA MET A 42 4.32 3.77 4.01
C MET A 42 3.83 2.33 4.21
N VAL A 43 2.91 1.84 3.37
CA VAL A 43 2.44 0.44 3.43
C VAL A 43 3.63 -0.53 3.33
N LEU A 44 4.47 -0.38 2.30
CA LEU A 44 5.62 -1.25 2.08
C LEU A 44 6.61 -1.22 3.25
N THR A 45 6.96 -0.01 3.72
CA THR A 45 7.99 0.16 4.75
C THR A 45 7.53 -0.28 6.14
N VAL A 46 6.25 -0.07 6.50
CA VAL A 46 5.72 -0.53 7.78
C VAL A 46 5.56 -2.06 7.79
N ILE A 47 5.15 -2.67 6.67
CA ILE A 47 5.15 -4.14 6.55
C ILE A 47 6.57 -4.70 6.74
N ALA A 48 7.58 -4.10 6.12
CA ALA A 48 8.98 -4.51 6.30
C ALA A 48 9.42 -4.41 7.79
N GLN A 49 9.07 -3.32 8.46
CA GLN A 49 9.34 -3.12 9.89
C GLN A 49 8.62 -4.15 10.77
N SER A 50 7.43 -4.59 10.37
CA SER A 50 6.67 -5.61 11.09
C SER A 50 7.26 -7.02 10.91
N ALA A 51 7.83 -7.32 9.74
CA ALA A 51 8.49 -8.60 9.47
C ALA A 51 9.79 -8.78 10.29
N GLY A 52 10.47 -7.67 10.60
CA GLY A 52 11.63 -7.65 11.49
C GLY A 52 11.30 -7.63 13.00
N GLU A 53 10.02 -7.49 13.37
CA GLU A 53 9.60 -7.33 14.77
C GLU A 53 9.55 -8.68 15.49
N ARG A 54 10.23 -8.77 16.64
CA ARG A 54 10.28 -9.98 17.46
C ARG A 54 9.12 -10.07 18.43
N ASP A 55 8.64 -8.92 18.92
CA ASP A 55 7.48 -8.87 19.80
C ASP A 55 6.20 -9.02 18.96
N ARG A 56 5.51 -10.14 19.15
CA ARG A 56 4.26 -10.45 18.45
C ARG A 56 3.20 -9.36 18.62
N LYS A 57 3.05 -8.78 19.81
CA LYS A 57 2.05 -7.74 20.07
C LYS A 57 2.41 -6.47 19.31
N MET A 58 3.69 -6.08 19.30
CA MET A 58 4.15 -4.92 18.53
C MET A 58 4.01 -5.15 17.03
N ARG A 59 4.27 -6.37 16.55
CA ARG A 59 4.03 -6.75 15.16
C ARG A 59 2.55 -6.59 14.78
N GLU A 60 1.64 -7.09 15.60
CA GLU A 60 0.19 -6.97 15.37
C GLU A 60 -0.28 -5.51 15.37
N ILE A 61 0.24 -4.67 16.28
CA ILE A 61 -0.06 -3.22 16.30
C ILE A 61 0.40 -2.56 14.99
N LYS A 62 1.65 -2.78 14.58
CA LYS A 62 2.17 -2.21 13.32
C LYS A 62 1.34 -2.66 12.12
N LEU A 63 0.95 -3.93 12.06
CA LEU A 63 0.14 -4.46 10.96
C LEU A 63 -1.29 -3.89 10.95
N ARG A 64 -1.88 -3.56 12.11
CA ARG A 64 -3.14 -2.82 12.17
C ARG A 64 -3.00 -1.40 11.65
N ASP A 65 -1.90 -0.73 11.98
CA ASP A 65 -1.61 0.61 11.45
C ASP A 65 -1.53 0.60 9.92
N VAL A 66 -0.98 -0.46 9.32
CA VAL A 66 -0.99 -0.64 7.85
C VAL A 66 -2.42 -0.67 7.30
N GLY A 67 -3.38 -1.28 8.00
CA GLY A 67 -4.78 -1.31 7.61
C GLY A 67 -5.35 0.10 7.43
N HIS A 68 -5.11 0.99 8.40
CA HIS A 68 -5.54 2.39 8.33
C HIS A 68 -4.86 3.18 7.21
N ILE A 69 -3.58 2.89 6.94
CA ILE A 69 -2.86 3.49 5.81
C ILE A 69 -3.48 3.03 4.48
N ILE A 70 -3.84 1.75 4.36
CA ILE A 70 -4.50 1.20 3.17
C ILE A 70 -5.89 1.83 2.97
N GLU A 71 -6.70 1.98 4.02
CA GLU A 71 -8.01 2.65 3.95
C GLU A 71 -7.88 4.08 3.40
N SER A 72 -6.87 4.81 3.88
CA SER A 72 -6.54 6.16 3.40
C SER A 72 -6.07 6.14 1.94
N LEU A 73 -5.20 5.20 1.58
CA LEU A 73 -4.70 5.04 0.22
C LEU A 73 -5.83 4.74 -0.78
N ARG A 74 -6.72 3.79 -0.48
CA ARG A 74 -7.87 3.45 -1.33
C ARG A 74 -8.80 4.64 -1.55
N SER A 75 -8.97 5.47 -0.52
CA SER A 75 -9.72 6.72 -0.63
C SER A 75 -9.05 7.70 -1.61
N LEU A 76 -7.72 7.83 -1.55
CA LEU A 76 -6.96 8.67 -2.49
C LEU A 76 -6.99 8.12 -3.92
N LEU A 77 -6.90 6.81 -4.12
CA LEU A 77 -7.05 6.17 -5.43
C LEU A 77 -8.44 6.47 -6.02
N SER A 78 -9.50 6.40 -5.20
CA SER A 78 -10.86 6.75 -5.61
C SER A 78 -10.98 8.21 -6.03
N VAL A 79 -10.26 9.13 -5.36
CA VAL A 79 -10.22 10.55 -5.77
C VAL A 79 -9.55 10.71 -7.14
N LEU A 80 -8.42 10.05 -7.39
CA LEU A 80 -7.74 10.12 -8.69
C LEU A 80 -8.58 9.52 -9.81
N TRP A 81 -9.31 8.45 -9.53
CA TRP A 81 -10.29 7.90 -10.46
C TRP A 81 -11.44 8.89 -10.73
N GLY A 82 -12.03 9.48 -9.69
CA GLY A 82 -13.09 10.48 -9.84
C GLY A 82 -12.63 11.79 -10.53
N GLN A 83 -11.32 12.05 -10.57
CA GLN A 83 -10.72 13.15 -11.33
C GLN A 83 -10.36 12.75 -12.78
N GLU A 84 -10.72 11.53 -13.21
CA GLU A 84 -10.36 10.95 -14.51
C GLU A 84 -8.83 10.87 -14.74
N VAL A 85 -8.03 10.92 -13.66
CA VAL A 85 -6.57 10.74 -13.71
C VAL A 85 -6.22 9.27 -13.92
N PHE A 86 -7.00 8.36 -13.32
CA PHE A 86 -6.92 6.92 -13.55
C PHE A 86 -8.09 6.44 -14.39
N SER A 87 -7.81 5.51 -15.30
CA SER A 87 -8.86 4.71 -15.95
C SER A 87 -9.45 3.69 -14.97
N ASP A 88 -10.63 3.17 -15.32
CA ASP A 88 -11.29 2.09 -14.56
C ASP A 88 -10.34 0.90 -14.36
N GLU A 89 -9.62 0.48 -15.40
CA GLU A 89 -8.65 -0.62 -15.34
C GLU A 89 -7.53 -0.37 -14.32
N ILE A 90 -6.96 0.85 -14.30
CA ILE A 90 -5.90 1.21 -13.35
C ILE A 90 -6.46 1.24 -11.93
N PHE A 91 -7.64 1.86 -11.76
CA PHE A 91 -8.28 1.97 -10.46
C PHE A 91 -8.62 0.59 -9.88
N GLU A 92 -9.31 -0.27 -10.64
CA GLU A 92 -9.68 -1.62 -10.22
C GLU A 92 -8.45 -2.47 -9.87
N LYS A 93 -7.39 -2.38 -10.68
CA LYS A 93 -6.12 -3.09 -10.41
C LYS A 93 -5.51 -2.65 -9.08
N LEU A 94 -5.38 -1.34 -8.86
CA LEU A 94 -4.71 -0.82 -7.67
C LEU A 94 -5.59 -0.99 -6.41
N ASP A 95 -6.87 -0.63 -6.48
CA ASP A 95 -7.79 -0.78 -5.35
C ASP A 95 -7.93 -2.25 -4.93
N GLY A 96 -8.07 -3.15 -5.91
CA GLY A 96 -8.15 -4.59 -5.66
C GLY A 96 -6.87 -5.16 -5.03
N ALA A 97 -5.69 -4.70 -5.45
CA ALA A 97 -4.42 -5.12 -4.85
C ALA A 97 -4.32 -4.69 -3.38
N TYR A 98 -4.69 -3.45 -3.06
CA TYR A 98 -4.64 -2.93 -1.69
C TYR A 98 -5.75 -3.50 -0.81
N GLU A 99 -6.94 -3.77 -1.36
CA GLU A 99 -7.98 -4.52 -0.66
C GLU A 99 -7.53 -5.94 -0.30
N ALA A 100 -6.90 -6.64 -1.25
CA ALA A 100 -6.36 -7.98 -1.01
C ALA A 100 -5.28 -7.98 0.08
N LEU A 101 -4.46 -6.92 0.16
CA LEU A 101 -3.50 -6.73 1.25
C LEU A 101 -4.20 -6.49 2.58
N ALA A 102 -5.17 -5.57 2.64
CA ALA A 102 -5.92 -5.28 3.87
C ALA A 102 -6.59 -6.53 4.46
N ASN A 103 -7.13 -7.40 3.61
CA ASN A 103 -7.76 -8.66 4.03
C ASN A 103 -6.80 -9.67 4.68
N LYS A 104 -5.49 -9.48 4.55
CA LYS A 104 -4.44 -10.32 5.17
C LYS A 104 -3.93 -9.75 6.49
N LEU A 105 -4.31 -8.52 6.84
CA LEU A 105 -3.89 -7.85 8.06
C LEU A 105 -4.75 -8.28 9.27
N PRO A 106 -4.19 -8.26 10.49
CA PRO A 106 -4.96 -8.47 11.70
C PRO A 106 -5.99 -7.35 11.88
N ARG A 107 -7.20 -7.71 12.30
CA ARG A 107 -8.27 -6.77 12.70
C ARG A 107 -8.01 -6.21 14.09
#